data_AF-A0A5K1C1C8-F1
#
_entry.id   AF-A0A5K1C1C8-F1
#
_cell.length_a   1.000
_cell.length_b   1.000
_cell.length_c   1.000
_cell.angle_alpha   90.00
_cell.angle_beta   90.00
_cell.angle_gamma   90.00
#
_symmetry.space_group_name_H-M   'P 1'
#
loop_
_entity.id
_entity.type
_entity.pdbx_description
1 polymer ?
#
loop_
_entity_poly.entity_id
_entity_poly.type
_entity_poly.pdbx_seq_one_letter_code
_entity_poly.pdbx_strand_id
1 'polypeptide(L)'
;ELRFMCTFRFKLWWMTQRMGSYGKDIPFETQFLIIEGPDGSNGGGETENGAEKSRVYVVFLPVLEGSFRAVLQGNPDNELEICLES
;
A
#
# COMPACT_ATOMS: atom_id res chain seq x y z
N GLU A 1 -13.67 -2.65 3.40
CA GLU A 1 -12.97 -1.61 2.63
C GLU A 1 -11.60 -1.38 3.29
N LEU A 2 -10.49 -1.47 2.55
CA LEU A 2 -9.14 -1.30 3.06
C LEU A 2 -8.56 -0.02 2.47
N ARG A 3 -8.32 0.98 3.32
CA ARG A 3 -7.78 2.26 2.86
C ARG A 3 -6.30 2.12 2.57
N PHE A 4 -5.86 2.73 1.48
CA PHE A 4 -4.45 2.77 1.12
C PHE A 4 -3.99 4.17 0.73
N MET A 5 -2.68 4.34 0.82
CA MET A 5 -1.91 5.40 0.17
C MET A 5 -0.81 4.74 -0.65
N CYS A 6 -0.62 5.18 -1.88
CA CYS A 6 0.47 4.71 -2.72
C CYS A 6 1.25 5.88 -3.32
N THR A 7 2.50 5.64 -3.70
CA THR A 7 3.29 6.56 -4.53
C THR A 7 3.64 5.86 -5.82
N PHE A 8 3.39 6.52 -6.95
CA PHE A 8 3.59 5.96 -8.28
C PHE A 8 4.29 6.94 -9.19
N ARG A 9 4.98 6.42 -10.20
CA ARG A 9 5.66 7.21 -11.22
C ARG A 9 4.70 7.52 -12.35
N PHE A 10 4.50 8.81 -12.65
CA PHE A 10 3.69 9.24 -13.81
C PHE A 10 4.53 9.89 -14.91
N LYS A 11 5.79 10.22 -14.60
CA LYS A 11 6.86 10.60 -15.55
C LYS A 11 8.19 10.13 -15.00
N LEU A 12 9.20 9.98 -15.86
CA LEU A 12 10.52 9.43 -15.54
C LEU A 12 11.14 9.93 -14.21
N TRP A 13 11.01 11.23 -13.93
CA TRP A 13 11.57 11.90 -12.75
C TRP A 13 10.54 12.31 -11.70
N TRP A 14 9.25 12.03 -11.94
CA TRP A 14 8.16 12.56 -11.12
C TRP A 14 7.31 11.44 -10.53
N MET A 15 7.17 11.49 -9.21
CA MET A 15 6.23 10.67 -8.46
C MET A 15 5.13 11.53 -7.86
N THR A 16 3.95 10.95 -7.68
CA THR A 16 2.86 11.53 -6.92
C THR A 16 2.15 10.44 -6.12
N GLN A 17 1.25 10.85 -5.24
CA GLN A 17 0.50 9.98 -4.36
C GLN A 17 -0.93 9.79 -4.82
N ARG A 18 -1.51 8.62 -4.51
CA ARG A 18 -2.95 8.39 -4.58
C ARG A 18 -3.44 7.69 -3.31
N MET A 19 -4.56 8.19 -2.79
CA MET A 19 -5.34 7.53 -1.76
C MET A 19 -6.48 6.75 -2.42
N GLY A 20 -6.84 5.60 -1.88
CA GLY A 20 -7.95 4.81 -2.40
C GLY A 20 -8.35 3.68 -1.48
N SER A 21 -9.28 2.86 -1.97
CA SER A 21 -9.83 1.73 -1.21
C SER A 21 -10.02 0.45 -2.03
N TYR A 22 -9.78 0.50 -3.34
CA TYR A 22 -9.94 -0.63 -4.27
C TYR A 22 -8.62 -0.94 -4.98
N GLY A 23 -8.31 -2.23 -5.18
CA GLY A 23 -7.08 -2.64 -5.88
C GLY A 23 -6.96 -2.03 -7.27
N LYS A 24 -8.08 -1.93 -8.02
CA LYS A 24 -8.12 -1.33 -9.36
C LYS A 24 -7.72 0.15 -9.41
N ASP A 25 -7.76 0.85 -8.27
CA ASP A 25 -7.41 2.27 -8.20
C ASP A 25 -5.88 2.48 -8.08
N ILE A 26 -5.12 1.41 -7.81
CA ILE A 26 -3.66 1.43 -7.69
C ILE A 26 -3.04 1.69 -9.07
N PRO A 27 -2.34 2.81 -9.28
CA PRO A 27 -1.78 3.14 -10.58
C PRO A 27 -0.65 2.19 -11.00
N PHE A 28 -0.43 2.13 -12.31
CA PHE A 28 0.79 1.55 -12.90
C PHE A 28 2.06 2.18 -12.32
N GLU A 29 3.12 1.39 -12.25
CA GLU A 29 4.41 1.79 -11.67
C GLU A 29 4.33 2.31 -10.23
N THR A 30 3.47 1.74 -9.39
CA THR A 30 3.44 2.04 -7.96
C THR A 30 4.74 1.55 -7.30
N GLN A 31 5.49 2.48 -6.71
CA GLN A 31 6.81 2.26 -6.12
C GLN A 31 6.74 1.82 -4.65
N PHE A 32 5.69 2.21 -3.93
CA PHE A 32 5.33 1.64 -2.62
C PHE A 32 3.85 1.86 -2.32
N LEU A 33 3.30 1.01 -1.46
CA LEU A 33 1.90 1.03 -1.03
C LEU A 33 1.83 0.86 0.49
N ILE A 34 1.04 1.69 1.16
CA ILE A 34 0.72 1.60 2.58
C ILE A 34 -0.76 1.28 2.70
N ILE A 35 -1.10 0.21 3.43
CA ILE A 35 -2.47 -0.18 3.70
C ILE A 35 -2.75 0.01 5.19
N GLU A 36 -3.89 0.63 5.50
CA GLU A 36 -4.41 0.66 6.86
C GLU A 36 -5.02 -0.70 7.21
N GLY A 37 -4.42 -1.38 8.16
CA GLY A 37 -4.90 -2.63 8.72
C GLY A 37 -6.11 -2.40 9.65
N PRO A 38 -6.87 -3.48 9.94
CA PRO A 38 -8.02 -3.38 10.83
C PRO A 38 -7.61 -2.87 12.22
N ASP A 39 -8.51 -2.10 12.85
CA ASP A 39 -8.35 -1.62 14.23
C ASP A 39 -7.90 -2.77 15.13
N GLY A 40 -6.73 -2.64 15.74
CA GLY A 40 -6.16 -3.71 16.56
C GLY A 40 -6.97 -3.93 17.83
N SER A 41 -7.89 -4.90 17.85
CA SER A 41 -8.45 -5.42 19.11
C SER A 41 -7.52 -6.44 19.79
N ASN A 42 -6.42 -6.85 19.16
CA ASN A 42 -5.64 -8.02 19.61
C ASN A 42 -4.16 -7.71 19.87
N GLY A 43 -3.86 -6.59 20.54
CA GLY A 43 -2.47 -6.15 20.73
C GLY A 43 -2.19 -5.32 21.98
N GLY A 44 -2.74 -5.71 23.13
CA GLY A 44 -2.23 -5.32 24.45
C GLY A 44 -2.65 -3.95 24.97
N GLY A 45 -3.57 -3.96 25.95
CA GLY A 45 -3.86 -2.83 26.82
C GLY A 45 -5.30 -2.36 26.74
N GLU A 46 -6.16 -2.97 27.53
CA GLU A 46 -7.41 -2.34 27.97
C GLU A 46 -7.02 -1.04 28.70
N THR A 47 -6.96 0.07 27.97
CA THR A 47 -6.92 1.38 28.62
C THR A 47 -8.36 1.84 28.73
N GLU A 48 -8.95 1.54 29.88
CA GLU A 48 -10.12 2.26 30.37
C GLU A 48 -9.85 3.77 30.18
N ASN A 49 -10.80 4.47 29.58
CA ASN A 49 -10.80 5.90 29.21
C ASN A 49 -10.41 6.22 27.75
N GLY A 50 -11.36 6.01 26.83
CA GLY A 50 -11.47 6.80 25.59
C GLY A 50 -10.27 6.76 24.64
N ALA A 51 -9.40 5.75 24.73
CA ALA A 51 -8.19 5.64 23.93
C ALA A 51 -8.54 5.49 22.44
N GLU A 52 -7.98 6.38 21.61
CA GLU A 52 -8.05 6.29 20.16
C GLU A 52 -7.70 4.87 19.70
N LYS A 53 -8.55 4.27 18.87
CA LYS A 53 -8.26 3.01 18.19
C LYS A 53 -6.90 3.12 17.50
N SER A 54 -5.90 2.42 18.03
CA SER A 54 -4.55 2.42 17.45
C SER A 54 -4.62 1.78 16.07
N ARG A 55 -4.31 2.57 15.02
CA ARG A 55 -4.31 2.10 13.63
C ARG A 55 -3.01 1.39 13.33
N VAL A 56 -3.11 0.19 12.77
CA VAL A 56 -1.96 -0.58 12.27
C VAL A 56 -1.79 -0.27 10.79
N TYR A 57 -0.55 -0.05 10.35
CA TYR A 57 -0.24 0.21 8.94
C TYR A 57 0.73 -0.85 8.43
N VAL A 58 0.45 -1.39 7.24
CA VAL A 58 1.29 -2.39 6.55
C VAL A 58 1.89 -1.74 5.31
N VAL A 59 3.21 -1.90 5.12
CA VAL A 59 3.93 -1.37 3.96
C VAL A 59 4.28 -2.49 3.00
N PHE A 60 3.90 -2.33 1.74
CA PHE A 60 4.39 -3.13 0.62
C PHE A 60 5.50 -2.33 -0.06
N LEU A 61 6.72 -2.84 0.05
CA LEU A 61 7.92 -2.27 -0.55
C LEU A 61 8.48 -3.28 -1.56
N PRO A 62 8.28 -3.06 -2.87
CA PRO A 62 8.87 -3.90 -3.91
C PRO A 62 10.40 -3.98 -3.76
N VAL A 63 10.94 -5.19 -3.81
CA VAL A 63 12.37 -5.43 -3.60
C VAL A 63 13.17 -5.01 -4.84
N LEU A 64 14.34 -4.43 -4.59
CA LEU A 64 15.37 -4.15 -5.59
C LEU A 64 16.50 -5.17 -5.42
N GLU A 65 16.38 -6.35 -6.01
CA GLU A 65 17.39 -7.42 -5.89
C GLU A 65 18.20 -7.56 -7.18
N GLY A 66 19.49 -7.22 -7.13
CA GLY A 66 20.37 -7.29 -8.30
C GLY A 66 19.87 -6.44 -9.46
N SER A 67 19.76 -7.05 -10.65
CA SER A 67 19.18 -6.44 -11.86
C SER A 67 17.65 -6.41 -11.84
N PHE A 68 17.01 -7.17 -10.95
CA PHE A 68 15.55 -7.20 -10.91
C PHE A 68 14.98 -5.95 -10.25
N ARG A 69 13.89 -5.47 -10.83
CA ARG A 69 13.06 -4.40 -10.29
C ARG A 69 11.63 -4.89 -10.25
N ALA A 70 10.94 -4.55 -9.17
CA ALA A 70 9.54 -4.83 -9.00
C ALA A 70 8.76 -3.52 -8.81
N VAL A 71 7.55 -3.47 -9.37
CA VAL A 71 6.57 -2.43 -9.12
C VAL A 71 5.22 -3.05 -8.82
N LEU A 72 4.33 -2.29 -8.22
CA LEU A 72 2.95 -2.68 -7.96
C LEU A 72 2.00 -2.02 -8.97
N GLN A 73 0.87 -2.66 -9.23
CA GLN A 73 -0.23 -2.08 -9.99
C GLN A 73 -1.56 -2.74 -9.62
N GLY A 74 -2.66 -2.06 -9.91
CA GLY A 74 -4.01 -2.63 -9.84
C GLY A 74 -4.47 -3.22 -11.17
N ASN A 75 -5.52 -4.03 -11.14
CA ASN A 75 -6.19 -4.55 -12.33
C ASN A 75 -7.73 -4.36 -12.28
N PRO A 76 -8.47 -4.58 -13.40
CA PRO A 76 -9.92 -4.41 -13.43
C PRO A 76 -10.69 -5.29 -12.43
N ASP A 77 -10.10 -6.41 -12.01
CA ASP A 77 -10.69 -7.37 -11.05
C ASP A 77 -10.50 -6.95 -9.57
N ASN A 78 -9.90 -5.78 -9.33
CA ASN A 78 -9.56 -5.22 -8.01
C ASN A 78 -8.47 -5.96 -7.24
N GLU A 79 -7.55 -6.58 -7.96
CA GLU A 79 -6.42 -7.29 -7.36
C GLU A 79 -5.16 -6.42 -7.40
N LEU A 80 -4.22 -6.74 -6.51
CA LEU A 80 -2.88 -6.16 -6.50
C LEU A 80 -1.95 -7.10 -7.29
N GLU A 81 -1.31 -6.56 -8.31
CA GLU A 81 -0.33 -7.27 -9.12
C GLU A 81 1.09 -6.80 -8.80
N ILE A 82 2.04 -7.74 -8.87
CA ILE A 82 3.48 -7.45 -8.79
C ILE A 82 4.05 -7.64 -10.19
N CYS A 83 4.60 -6.56 -10.75
CA CYS A 83 5.29 -6.61 -12.03
C CYS A 83 6.79 -6.67 -11.79
N LEU A 84 7.44 -7.62 -12.46
CA LEU A 84 8.88 -7.87 -12.35
C LEU A 84 9.53 -7.62 -13.71
N GLU A 85 10.63 -6.88 -13.71
CA GLU A 85 11.50 -6.66 -14.87
C GLU A 85 12.95 -7.06 -14.52
N SER A 86 13.70 -7.55 -15.52
CA SER A 86 15.09 -8.06 -15.39
C SER A 86 16.08 -7.27 -16.23
#